data_AF-A0A1H9AB41-F1
#
_entry.id   AF-A0A1H9AB41-F1
#
_cell.length_a   1.000
_cell.length_b   1.000
_cell.length_c   1.000
_cell.angle_alpha   90.00
_cell.angle_beta   90.00
_cell.angle_gamma   90.00
#
_symmetry.space_group_name_H-M   'P 1'
#
loop_
_entity.id
_entity.type
_entity.pdbx_description
1 polymer ?
#
loop_
_entity_poly.entity_id
_entity_poly.type
_entity_poly.pdbx_seq_one_letter_code
_entity_poly.pdbx_strand_id
1 'polypeptide(L)'
;MARDGVYSRNGDRLSRRREAAHRQAVVNAVLATRRMQLADWHGRAYLLKTATGKSKVFDSLSHLWPEAEALSGATFDPLDPVLLARLKAGA
;
A
#
# COMPACT_ATOMS: atom_id res chain seq x y z
N MET A 1 -22.42 8.76 -33.29
CA MET A 1 -21.90 7.41 -33.05
C MET A 1 -20.39 7.50 -32.88
N ALA A 2 -19.89 7.38 -31.64
CA ALA A 2 -18.47 7.42 -31.35
C ALA A 2 -17.80 6.13 -31.83
N ARG A 3 -16.65 6.25 -32.49
CA ARG A 3 -15.90 5.10 -33.02
C ARG A 3 -15.14 4.44 -31.88
N ASP A 4 -15.59 3.25 -31.53
CA ASP A 4 -14.95 2.31 -30.61
C ASP A 4 -13.62 1.86 -31.22
N GLY A 5 -12.48 2.10 -30.55
CA GLY A 5 -11.18 1.61 -31.07
C GLY A 5 -9.93 2.41 -30.71
N VAL A 6 -10.01 3.60 -30.12
CA VAL A 6 -8.79 4.30 -29.67
C VAL A 6 -8.58 4.06 -28.17
N TYR A 7 -7.89 2.97 -27.83
CA TYR A 7 -7.36 2.76 -26.49
C TYR A 7 -6.31 3.85 -26.19
N SER A 8 -6.75 4.96 -25.60
CA SER A 8 -5.89 6.05 -25.20
C SER A 8 -4.93 5.58 -24.11
N ARG A 9 -3.65 5.41 -24.46
CA ARG A 9 -2.51 5.15 -23.55
C ARG A 9 -2.45 6.09 -22.33
N ASN A 10 -3.11 7.25 -22.37
CA ASN A 10 -3.14 8.20 -21.27
C ASN A 10 -4.27 7.93 -20.26
N GLY A 11 -5.44 7.47 -20.70
CA GLY A 11 -6.52 7.05 -19.80
C GLY A 11 -6.08 5.87 -18.93
N ASP A 12 -5.43 4.90 -19.57
CA ASP A 12 -4.81 3.74 -18.90
C ASP A 12 -3.72 4.14 -17.88
N ARG A 13 -2.85 5.11 -18.20
CA ARG A 13 -1.84 5.62 -17.23
C ARG A 13 -2.45 6.35 -16.04
N LEU A 14 -3.46 7.20 -16.25
CA LEU A 14 -4.14 7.90 -15.15
C LEU A 14 -4.91 6.93 -14.26
N SER A 15 -5.63 5.97 -14.85
CA SER A 15 -6.32 4.92 -14.11
C SER A 15 -5.35 4.05 -13.31
N ARG A 16 -4.20 3.65 -13.87
CA ARG A 16 -3.16 2.93 -13.13
C ARG A 16 -2.60 3.72 -11.95
N ARG A 17 -2.35 5.02 -12.11
CA ARG A 17 -1.89 5.87 -11.01
C ARG A 17 -2.93 6.01 -9.90
N ARG A 18 -4.20 6.19 -10.26
CA ARG A 18 -5.31 6.26 -9.29
C ARG A 18 -5.44 4.97 -8.50
N GLU A 19 -5.36 3.84 -9.20
CA GLU A 19 -5.43 2.52 -8.60
C GLU A 19 -4.24 2.25 -7.67
N ALA A 20 -3.01 2.59 -8.09
CA ALA A 20 -1.82 2.50 -7.24
C ALA A 20 -1.95 3.37 -5.99
N ALA A 21 -2.43 4.62 -6.13
CA ALA A 21 -2.66 5.52 -5.00
C ALA A 21 -3.75 4.99 -4.06
N HIS A 22 -4.82 4.42 -4.60
CA HIS A 22 -5.89 3.82 -3.80
C HIS A 22 -5.37 2.63 -2.98
N ARG A 23 -4.65 1.69 -3.61
CA ARG A 23 -4.02 0.57 -2.89
C ARG A 23 -3.06 1.05 -1.81
N GLN A 24 -2.22 2.03 -2.12
CA GLN A 24 -1.29 2.61 -1.15
C GLN A 24 -2.04 3.25 0.04
N ALA A 25 -3.16 3.94 -0.20
CA ALA A 25 -3.96 4.53 0.86
C ALA A 25 -4.56 3.48 1.80
N VAL A 26 -5.14 2.41 1.24
CA VAL A 26 -5.71 1.29 2.02
C VAL A 26 -4.61 0.63 2.86
N VAL A 27 -3.47 0.34 2.26
CA VAL A 27 -2.33 -0.25 2.96
C VAL A 27 -1.82 0.67 4.07
N ASN A 28 -1.73 1.98 3.82
CA ASN A 28 -1.26 2.92 4.82
C ASN A 28 -2.24 3.10 5.99
N ALA A 29 -3.55 2.97 5.78
CA ALA A 29 -4.52 2.94 6.87
C ALA A 29 -4.26 1.77 7.83
N VAL A 30 -3.93 0.60 7.28
CA VAL A 30 -3.56 -0.60 8.04
C VAL A 30 -2.22 -0.39 8.77
N LEU A 31 -1.19 0.09 8.07
CA LEU A 31 0.15 0.31 8.62
C LEU A 31 0.23 1.42 9.68
N ALA A 32 -0.65 2.42 9.59
CA ALA A 32 -0.71 3.53 10.55
C ALA A 32 -0.96 3.05 11.99
N THR A 33 -1.68 1.93 12.16
CA THR A 33 -1.94 1.30 13.46
C THR A 33 -0.66 0.86 14.19
N ARG A 34 0.44 0.66 13.44
CA ARG A 34 1.76 0.33 13.96
C ARG A 34 2.81 1.42 13.67
N ARG A 35 2.37 2.64 13.33
CA ARG A 35 3.24 3.79 13.00
C ARG A 35 4.23 3.47 11.87
N MET A 36 3.75 2.78 10.85
CA MET A 36 4.48 2.48 9.63
C MET A 36 3.81 3.16 8.43
N GLN A 37 4.61 3.43 7.38
CA GLN A 37 4.11 4.02 6.14
C GLN A 37 4.81 3.39 4.93
N LEU A 38 4.01 3.12 3.90
CA LEU A 38 4.42 2.72 2.57
C LEU A 38 4.42 3.91 1.61
N ALA A 39 5.49 4.03 0.82
CA ALA A 39 5.59 4.97 -0.29
C ALA A 39 5.90 4.22 -1.59
N ASP A 40 5.29 4.66 -2.70
CA ASP A 40 5.70 4.22 -4.04
C ASP A 40 7.10 4.76 -4.36
N TRP A 41 7.97 3.88 -4.86
CA TRP A 41 9.31 4.20 -5.31
C TRP A 41 9.43 3.94 -6.80
N HIS A 42 9.34 5.02 -7.58
CA HIS A 42 9.47 5.02 -9.05
C HIS A 42 8.52 4.06 -9.78
N GLY A 43 7.35 3.73 -9.21
CA GLY A 43 6.37 2.84 -9.83
C GLY A 43 6.85 1.40 -10.05
N ARG A 44 7.94 1.00 -9.39
CA ARG A 44 8.59 -0.31 -9.55
C ARG A 44 8.92 -0.99 -8.23
N ALA A 45 9.10 -0.22 -7.18
CA ALA A 45 9.37 -0.72 -5.86
C ALA A 45 8.53 0.06 -4.85
N TYR A 46 8.50 -0.44 -3.62
CA TYR A 46 7.88 0.19 -2.49
C TYR A 46 8.91 0.43 -1.42
N LEU A 47 8.76 1.55 -0.72
CA LEU A 47 9.57 1.92 0.42
C LEU A 47 8.69 1.88 1.67
N LEU A 48 8.97 0.93 2.55
CA LEU A 48 8.35 0.84 3.87
C LEU A 48 9.24 1.54 4.89
N LYS A 49 8.65 2.42 5.68
CA LYS A 49 9.33 3.17 6.75
C LYS A 49 8.60 3.00 8.08
N THR A 50 9.37 2.94 9.16
CA THR A 50 8.86 2.95 10.54
C THR A 50 9.10 4.31 11.18
N ALA A 51 8.32 4.64 12.22
CA ALA A 51 8.58 5.83 13.05
C ALA A 51 9.94 5.81 13.77
N THR A 52 10.58 4.64 13.90
CA THR A 52 11.92 4.48 14.48
C THR A 52 13.05 4.80 13.48
N GLY A 53 12.72 5.22 12.26
CA GLY A 53 13.69 5.57 11.22
C GLY A 53 14.23 4.38 10.42
N LYS A 54 13.78 3.16 10.72
CA LYS A 54 14.12 1.99 9.89
C LYS A 54 13.34 2.04 8.59
N SER A 55 13.96 1.60 7.51
CA SER A 55 13.30 1.55 6.21
C SER A 55 13.76 0.37 5.37
N LYS A 56 12.87 -0.15 4.52
CA LYS A 56 13.19 -1.21 3.57
C LYS A 56 12.52 -0.97 2.24
N VAL A 57 13.25 -1.25 1.16
CA VAL A 57 12.75 -1.21 -0.21
C VAL A 57 12.49 -2.65 -0.68
N PHE A 58 11.38 -2.87 -1.37
CA PHE A 58 11.04 -4.17 -1.97
C PHE A 58 10.22 -3.99 -3.25
N ASP A 59 10.31 -4.95 -4.17
CA ASP A 59 9.77 -4.79 -5.53
C ASP A 59 8.29 -5.16 -5.67
N SER A 60 7.69 -5.84 -4.68
CA SER A 60 6.31 -6.33 -4.76
C SER A 60 5.55 -6.14 -3.47
N LEU A 61 4.29 -5.69 -3.58
CA LEU A 61 3.38 -5.52 -2.44
C LEU A 61 3.12 -6.84 -1.70
N SER A 62 3.27 -8.00 -2.37
CA SER A 62 3.16 -9.32 -1.74
C SER A 62 4.17 -9.52 -0.60
N HIS A 63 5.29 -8.79 -0.60
CA HIS A 63 6.30 -8.86 0.45
C HIS A 63 6.00 -7.93 1.62
N LEU A 64 4.94 -7.12 1.57
CA LEU A 64 4.69 -6.07 2.55
C LEU A 64 4.66 -6.59 3.99
N TRP A 65 3.86 -7.62 4.27
CA TRP A 65 3.66 -8.12 5.63
C TRP A 65 4.92 -8.75 6.23
N PRO A 66 5.60 -9.70 5.58
CA PRO A 66 6.85 -10.23 6.13
C PRO A 66 7.91 -9.14 6.32
N GLU A 67 7.94 -8.11 5.46
CA GLU A 67 8.87 -6.99 5.62
C GLU A 67 8.50 -6.05 6.77
N ALA A 68 7.20 -5.85 7.01
CA ALA A 68 6.70 -5.10 8.16
C ALA A 68 7.00 -5.83 9.48
N GLU A 69 6.85 -7.16 9.50
CA GLU A 69 7.21 -7.99 10.66
C GLU A 69 8.72 -7.94 10.93
N ALA A 70 9.55 -8.10 9.89
CA ALA A 70 11.00 -8.02 10.02
C ALA A 70 11.48 -6.65 10.52
N LEU A 71 10.87 -5.55 10.07
CA LEU A 71 11.24 -4.20 10.50
C LEU A 71 10.78 -3.88 11.93
N SER A 72 9.57 -4.31 12.29
CA SER A 72 8.96 -4.03 13.59
C SER A 72 9.38 -5.02 14.68
N GLY A 73 9.85 -6.22 14.32
CA GLY A 73 10.15 -7.31 15.24
C GLY A 73 8.92 -7.93 15.90
N ALA A 74 7.72 -7.66 15.35
CA ALA A 74 6.46 -8.14 15.88
C ALA A 74 5.60 -8.72 14.75
N THR A 75 4.78 -9.72 15.07
CA THR A 75 3.84 -10.29 14.11
C THR A 75 2.80 -9.26 13.68
N PHE A 76 2.42 -9.35 12.41
CA PHE A 76 1.47 -8.45 11.77
C PHE A 76 0.45 -9.29 11.01
N ASP A 77 -0.70 -9.56 11.66
CA ASP A 77 -1.85 -10.14 10.98
C ASP A 77 -2.75 -9.02 10.44
N PRO A 78 -2.79 -8.81 9.10
CA PRO A 78 -3.67 -7.81 8.49
C PRO A 78 -5.16 -8.16 8.60
N LEU A 79 -5.50 -9.42 8.91
CA LEU A 79 -6.86 -9.92 9.08
C LEU A 79 -7.26 -10.09 10.55
N ASP A 80 -6.44 -9.58 11.49
CA ASP A 80 -6.74 -9.62 12.91
C ASP A 80 -8.12 -8.96 13.20
N PRO A 81 -9.05 -9.64 13.89
CA PRO A 81 -10.39 -9.11 14.11
C PRO A 81 -10.42 -7.77 14.86
N VAL A 82 -9.47 -7.54 15.78
CA VAL A 82 -9.39 -6.28 16.55
C VAL A 82 -8.88 -5.15 15.67
N LEU A 83 -7.89 -5.41 14.82
CA LEU A 83 -7.43 -4.48 13.79
C LEU A 83 -8.57 -4.10 12.84
N LEU A 84 -9.29 -5.10 12.32
CA LEU A 84 -10.42 -4.87 11.41
C LEU A 84 -11.54 -4.08 12.07
N ALA A 85 -11.88 -4.35 13.33
CA ALA A 85 -12.87 -3.60 14.08
C ALA A 85 -12.48 -2.13 14.25
N ARG A 86 -11.20 -1.86 14.55
CA ARG A 86 -10.67 -0.49 14.66
C ARG A 86 -10.73 0.27 13.34
N LEU A 87 -10.37 -0.37 12.23
CA LEU A 87 -10.42 0.23 10.91
C LEU A 87 -11.85 0.58 10.50
N LYS A 88 -12.83 -0.28 10.81
CA LYS A 88 -14.25 0.01 10.57
C LYS A 88 -14.79 1.14 11.45
N ALA A 89 -14.29 1.28 12.67
CA ALA A 89 -14.73 2.32 13.61
C ALA A 89 -14.14 3.71 13.30
N GLY A 90 -13.03 3.79 12.55
CA GLY A 90 -12.40 5.03 12.13
C GLY A 90 -12.63 5.41 10.67
N ALA A 91 -13.48 4.67 9.94
CA ALA A 91 -13.89 4.93 8.56
C ALA A 91 -15.18 5.77 8.48
#